data_AF-A0A9W6X7G9-F1
#
_entry.id   AF-A0A9W6X7G9-F1
#
_cell.length_a   1.000
_cell.length_b   1.000
_cell.length_c   1.000
_cell.angle_alpha   90.00
_cell.angle_beta   90.00
_cell.angle_gamma   90.00
#
_symmetry.space_group_name_H-M   'P 1'
#
loop_
_entity.id
_entity.type
_entity.pdbx_description
1 polymer ?
#
loop_
_entity_poly.entity_id
_entity_poly.type
_entity_poly.pdbx_seq_one_letter_code
_entity_poly.pdbx_strand_id
1 'polypeptide(L)'
;MLPGVSVSGGGAGRLHGGQIKKVRYLIELEWWEKSTCQNAARLIQAAWRAGHLRPSSSIGDQRHLYSLMRMARSLRMERPALEMSIEDQVAEIEGAVLAEVGRSEAQKVDILKRIQSKVVQVATLKEKLGMKHKFHAAD
;
A
#
# COMPACT_ATOMS: atom_id res chain seq x y z
N MET A 1 39.74 -0.59 -16.13
CA MET A 1 39.45 -0.71 -14.69
C MET A 1 38.22 0.14 -14.39
N LEU A 2 37.06 -0.47 -14.16
CA LEU A 2 35.87 0.21 -13.68
C LEU A 2 35.70 -0.16 -12.20
N PRO A 3 35.41 0.80 -11.30
CA PRO A 3 35.24 0.48 -9.89
C PRO A 3 33.92 -0.27 -9.69
N GLY A 4 34.01 -1.42 -9.02
CA GLY A 4 32.86 -2.20 -8.60
C GLY A 4 32.03 -1.41 -7.60
N VAL A 5 30.79 -1.12 -7.96
CA VAL A 5 29.78 -0.65 -7.01
C VAL A 5 29.32 -1.87 -6.21
N SER A 6 29.94 -2.07 -5.05
CA SER A 6 29.41 -2.96 -4.02
C SER A 6 28.10 -2.36 -3.50
N VAL A 7 26.97 -2.82 -4.04
CA VAL A 7 25.66 -2.61 -3.45
C VAL A 7 25.60 -3.46 -2.19
N SER A 8 25.87 -2.82 -1.06
CA SER A 8 25.74 -3.42 0.27
C SER A 8 24.29 -3.90 0.47
N GLY A 9 24.13 -5.21 0.63
CA GLY A 9 22.87 -5.93 0.82
C GLY A 9 22.17 -5.67 2.15
N GLY A 10 21.99 -4.40 2.54
CA GLY A 10 21.34 -3.98 3.79
C GLY A 10 19.85 -3.62 3.67
N GLY A 11 19.24 -3.69 2.48
CA GLY A 11 17.88 -3.19 2.24
C GLY A 11 16.76 -4.13 2.71
N ALA A 12 16.96 -5.44 2.62
CA ALA A 12 15.90 -6.43 2.86
C ALA A 12 15.39 -6.40 4.31
N GLY A 13 16.26 -6.27 5.31
CA GLY A 13 15.86 -6.28 6.72
C GLY A 13 15.02 -5.06 7.14
N ARG A 14 15.22 -3.90 6.49
CA ARG A 14 14.52 -2.65 6.84
C ARG A 14 13.11 -2.57 6.26
N LEU A 15 12.93 -3.02 5.02
CA LEU A 15 11.61 -3.10 4.39
C LEU A 15 10.63 -3.98 5.18
N HIS A 16 11.13 -5.04 5.83
CA HIS A 16 10.31 -5.92 6.68
C HIS A 16 9.88 -5.24 7.99
N GLY A 17 10.69 -4.33 8.54
CA GLY A 17 10.37 -3.61 9.78
C GLY A 17 9.15 -2.70 9.63
N GLY A 18 9.07 -1.93 8.54
CA GLY A 18 7.91 -1.08 8.23
C GLY A 18 6.62 -1.87 8.02
N GLN A 19 6.70 -3.00 7.32
CA GLN A 19 5.56 -3.89 7.09
C GLN A 19 5.01 -4.49 8.39
N ILE A 20 5.88 -4.92 9.30
CA ILE A 20 5.46 -5.43 10.62
C ILE A 20 4.75 -4.36 11.44
N LYS A 21 5.23 -3.11 11.42
CA LYS A 21 4.57 -1.99 12.10
C LYS A 21 3.17 -1.73 11.54
N LYS A 22 3.01 -1.77 10.21
CA LYS A 22 1.69 -1.63 9.55
C LYS A 22 0.73 -2.75 9.91
N VAL A 23 1.19 -4.01 9.87
CA VAL A 23 0.35 -5.16 10.22
C VAL A 23 -0.11 -5.07 11.67
N ARG A 24 0.80 -4.74 12.59
CA ARG A 24 0.48 -4.52 14.00
C ARG A 24 -0.56 -3.41 14.16
N TYR A 25 -0.34 -2.27 13.53
CA TYR A 25 -1.26 -1.14 13.56
C TYR A 25 -2.66 -1.52 13.06
N LEU A 26 -2.77 -2.29 11.98
CA LEU A 26 -4.07 -2.75 11.46
C LEU A 26 -4.80 -3.68 12.44
N ILE A 27 -4.08 -4.59 13.10
CA ILE A 27 -4.65 -5.47 14.12
C ILE A 27 -5.15 -4.66 15.32
N GLU A 28 -4.31 -3.73 15.82
CA GLU A 28 -4.67 -2.86 16.94
C GLU A 28 -5.87 -1.97 16.59
N LEU A 29 -5.92 -1.44 15.37
CA LEU A 29 -7.03 -0.65 14.87
C LEU A 29 -8.33 -1.47 14.82
N GLU A 30 -8.29 -2.69 14.31
CA GLU A 30 -9.45 -3.57 14.26
C GLU A 30 -10.00 -3.88 15.68
N TRP A 31 -9.09 -4.17 16.63
CA TRP A 31 -9.48 -4.40 18.02
C TRP A 31 -10.06 -3.16 18.68
N TRP A 32 -9.47 -2.00 18.41
CA TRP A 32 -9.95 -0.72 18.89
C TRP A 32 -11.35 -0.40 18.33
N GLU A 33 -11.59 -0.64 17.05
CA GLU A 33 -12.91 -0.45 16.41
C GLU A 33 -13.95 -1.36 17.04
N LYS A 34 -13.65 -2.66 17.20
CA LYS A 34 -14.54 -3.62 17.86
C LYS A 34 -14.90 -3.15 19.27
N SER A 35 -13.91 -2.73 20.05
CA SER A 35 -14.10 -2.25 21.42
C SER A 35 -14.95 -0.98 21.48
N THR A 36 -14.70 -0.06 20.54
CA THR A 36 -15.46 1.19 20.41
C THR A 36 -16.91 0.94 20.01
N CYS A 37 -17.16 0.08 19.03
CA CYS A 37 -18.52 -0.30 18.62
C CYS A 37 -19.29 -1.00 19.75
N GLN A 38 -18.65 -1.93 20.46
CA GLN A 38 -19.27 -2.60 21.61
C GLN A 38 -19.59 -1.62 22.75
N ASN A 39 -18.66 -0.72 23.07
CA ASN A 39 -18.90 0.31 24.06
C ASN A 39 -20.04 1.24 23.65
N ALA A 40 -20.08 1.68 22.39
CA ALA A 40 -21.16 2.52 21.87
C ALA A 40 -22.53 1.83 21.96
N ALA A 41 -22.62 0.56 21.58
CA ALA A 41 -23.85 -0.22 21.71
C ALA A 41 -24.32 -0.31 23.18
N ARG A 42 -23.41 -0.62 24.11
CA ARG A 42 -23.70 -0.65 25.56
C ARG A 42 -24.12 0.72 26.08
N LEU A 43 -23.48 1.78 25.61
CA LEU A 43 -23.78 3.16 26.02
C LEU A 43 -25.20 3.56 25.60
N ILE A 44 -25.59 3.25 24.37
CA ILE A 44 -26.95 3.49 23.87
C ILE A 44 -27.96 2.68 24.68
N GLN A 45 -27.68 1.40 24.95
CA GLN A 45 -28.56 0.55 25.77
C GLN A 45 -28.70 1.08 27.20
N ALA A 46 -27.60 1.50 27.82
CA ALA A 46 -27.60 2.07 29.17
C ALA A 46 -28.32 3.42 29.23
N ALA A 47 -28.10 4.29 28.24
CA ALA A 47 -28.77 5.58 28.12
C ALA A 47 -30.28 5.40 27.93
N TRP A 48 -30.67 4.44 27.08
CA TRP A 48 -32.07 4.08 26.90
C TRP A 48 -32.71 3.61 28.19
N ARG A 49 -32.08 2.67 28.91
CA ARG A 49 -32.58 2.18 30.22
C ARG A 49 -32.70 3.31 31.24
N ALA A 50 -31.68 4.15 31.37
CA ALA A 50 -31.69 5.28 32.28
C ALA A 50 -32.77 6.34 31.93
N GLY A 51 -33.08 6.53 30.64
CA GLY A 51 -34.07 7.50 30.16
C GLY A 51 -35.52 6.98 30.13
N HIS A 52 -35.73 5.68 29.87
CA HIS A 52 -37.06 5.05 29.89
C HIS A 52 -37.55 4.72 31.30
N LEU A 53 -36.65 4.45 32.25
CA LEU A 53 -36.98 4.26 33.67
C LEU A 53 -37.12 5.63 34.36
N ARG A 54 -38.29 6.28 34.25
CA ARG A 54 -38.68 7.53 34.96
C ARG A 54 -38.59 7.41 36.50
N PRO A 55 -38.85 8.50 37.26
CA PRO A 55 -37.94 9.55 37.71
C PRO A 55 -36.97 9.12 38.84
N SER A 56 -36.87 7.82 39.10
CA SER A 56 -35.92 7.23 40.05
C SER A 56 -35.01 6.25 39.31
N SER A 57 -34.28 6.73 38.30
CA SER A 57 -33.19 5.94 37.73
C SER A 57 -32.31 5.51 38.90
N SER A 58 -32.12 4.20 39.07
CA SER A 58 -31.35 3.71 40.21
C SER A 58 -29.95 4.34 40.15
N ILE A 59 -29.38 4.68 41.30
CA ILE A 59 -28.00 5.22 41.37
C ILE A 59 -27.03 4.26 40.66
N GLY A 60 -27.33 2.95 40.66
CA GLY A 60 -26.60 1.93 39.91
C GLY A 60 -26.59 2.18 38.40
N ASP A 61 -27.75 2.45 37.79
CA ASP A 61 -27.88 2.67 36.35
C ASP A 61 -27.15 3.94 35.90
N GLN A 62 -27.24 5.01 36.69
CA GLN A 62 -26.50 6.25 36.43
C GLN A 62 -24.99 6.03 36.51
N ARG A 63 -24.51 5.33 37.57
CA ARG A 63 -23.08 4.99 37.71
C ARG A 63 -22.59 4.13 36.55
N HIS A 64 -23.40 3.17 36.11
CA HIS A 64 -23.07 2.33 34.97
C HIS A 64 -22.95 3.15 33.67
N LEU A 65 -23.91 4.05 33.41
CA LEU A 65 -23.86 4.95 32.26
C LEU A 65 -22.59 5.83 32.29
N TYR A 66 -22.28 6.46 33.43
CA TYR A 66 -21.05 7.26 33.57
C TYR A 66 -19.77 6.43 33.37
N SER A 67 -19.75 5.17 33.85
CA SER A 67 -18.63 4.26 33.63
C SER A 67 -18.42 3.98 32.14
N LEU A 68 -19.50 3.71 31.39
CA LEU A 68 -19.44 3.50 29.94
C LEU A 68 -19.00 4.76 29.20
N MET A 69 -19.47 5.95 29.60
CA MET A 69 -19.02 7.23 29.03
C MET A 69 -17.53 7.49 29.26
N ARG A 70 -17.02 7.15 30.45
CA ARG A 70 -15.59 7.25 30.77
C ARG A 70 -14.78 6.30 29.89
N MET A 71 -15.23 5.05 29.75
CA MET A 71 -14.60 4.08 28.86
C MET A 71 -14.62 4.55 27.39
N ALA A 72 -15.72 5.14 26.92
CA ALA A 72 -15.80 5.75 25.59
C ALA A 72 -14.77 6.89 25.39
N ARG A 73 -14.49 7.65 26.44
CA ARG A 73 -13.44 8.67 26.43
C ARG A 73 -12.05 8.05 26.39
N SER A 74 -11.77 7.05 27.22
CA SER A 74 -10.49 6.33 27.21
C SER A 74 -10.20 5.73 25.84
N LEU A 75 -11.17 5.05 25.24
CA LEU A 75 -11.03 4.49 23.90
C LEU A 75 -10.69 5.58 22.87
N ARG A 76 -11.32 6.75 22.91
CA ARG A 76 -10.97 7.85 21.99
C ARG A 76 -9.52 8.34 22.14
N MET A 77 -8.97 8.30 23.35
CA MET A 77 -7.57 8.68 23.61
C MET A 77 -6.59 7.57 23.22
N GLU A 78 -7.01 6.31 23.32
CA GLU A 78 -6.24 5.11 22.98
C GLU A 78 -6.33 4.74 21.50
N ARG A 79 -6.88 5.62 20.63
CA ARG A 79 -6.96 5.35 19.20
C ARG A 79 -5.55 5.05 18.66
N PRO A 80 -5.31 3.86 18.07
CA PRO A 80 -4.01 3.52 17.53
C PRO A 80 -3.56 4.54 16.49
N ALA A 81 -2.27 4.87 16.53
CA ALA A 81 -1.61 5.71 15.55
C ALA A 81 -0.46 4.94 14.91
N LEU A 82 -0.34 5.02 13.59
CA LEU A 82 0.78 4.41 12.88
C LEU A 82 2.00 5.33 12.99
N GLU A 83 2.89 5.06 13.93
CA GLU A 83 4.18 5.72 14.00
C GLU A 83 5.20 4.99 13.12
N MET A 84 5.50 5.61 11.97
CA MET A 84 6.59 5.20 11.09
C MET A 84 7.65 6.30 11.07
N SER A 85 8.93 5.91 11.09
CA SER A 85 9.99 6.88 10.87
C SER A 85 10.02 7.29 9.40
N ILE A 86 10.55 8.48 9.11
CA ILE A 86 10.67 8.99 7.74
C ILE A 86 11.55 8.04 6.92
N GLU A 87 12.58 7.48 7.53
CA GLU A 87 13.48 6.51 6.89
C GLU A 87 12.74 5.24 6.46
N ASP A 88 11.85 4.71 7.30
CA ASP A 88 11.03 3.54 6.94
C ASP A 88 10.07 3.87 5.77
N GLN A 89 9.49 5.07 5.76
CA GLN A 89 8.61 5.53 4.67
C GLN A 89 9.37 5.71 3.35
N VAL A 90 10.54 6.33 3.41
CA VAL A 90 11.40 6.54 2.23
C VAL A 90 11.86 5.20 1.67
N ALA A 91 12.28 4.26 2.51
CA ALA A 91 12.70 2.94 2.06
C ALA A 91 11.59 2.20 1.29
N GLU A 92 10.33 2.31 1.71
CA GLU A 92 9.20 1.72 0.98
C GLU A 92 8.97 2.39 -0.38
N ILE A 93 9.05 3.72 -0.44
CA ILE A 93 8.93 4.48 -1.68
C ILE A 93 10.06 4.11 -2.65
N GLU A 94 11.30 4.05 -2.15
CA GLU A 94 12.47 3.64 -2.92
C GLU A 94 12.28 2.23 -3.48
N GLY A 95 11.82 1.29 -2.67
CA GLY A 95 11.52 -0.08 -3.11
C GLY A 95 10.47 -0.12 -4.23
N ALA A 96 9.40 0.67 -4.10
CA ALA A 96 8.34 0.74 -5.12
C ALA A 96 8.85 1.36 -6.43
N VAL A 97 9.63 2.45 -6.35
CA VAL A 97 10.23 3.11 -7.52
C VAL A 97 11.21 2.19 -8.22
N LEU A 98 12.10 1.50 -7.49
CA LEU A 98 13.05 0.56 -8.08
C LEU A 98 12.34 -0.61 -8.78
N ALA A 99 11.25 -1.12 -8.20
CA ALA A 99 10.46 -2.16 -8.85
C ALA A 99 9.79 -1.66 -10.15
N GLU A 100 9.33 -0.41 -10.20
CA GLU A 100 8.75 0.18 -11.41
C GLU A 100 9.81 0.46 -12.48
N VAL A 101 10.99 0.94 -12.07
CA VAL A 101 12.13 1.11 -12.97
C VAL A 101 12.50 -0.23 -13.60
N GLY A 102 12.59 -1.31 -12.81
CA GLY A 102 12.86 -2.65 -13.33
C GLY A 102 11.82 -3.15 -14.35
N ARG A 103 10.52 -2.90 -14.10
CA ARG A 103 9.45 -3.22 -15.07
C ARG A 103 9.60 -2.41 -16.36
N SER A 104 9.83 -1.11 -16.24
CA SER A 104 10.02 -0.20 -17.36
C SER A 104 11.25 -0.57 -18.20
N GLU A 105 12.34 -0.98 -17.56
CA GLU A 105 13.54 -1.45 -18.26
C GLU A 105 13.29 -2.75 -19.03
N ALA A 106 12.60 -3.71 -18.44
CA ALA A 106 12.21 -4.94 -19.14
C ALA A 106 11.35 -4.64 -20.37
N GLN A 107 10.36 -3.74 -20.24
CA GLN A 107 9.52 -3.31 -21.35
C GLN A 107 10.33 -2.62 -22.46
N LYS A 108 11.29 -1.76 -22.11
CA LYS A 108 12.17 -1.10 -23.08
C LYS A 108 12.98 -2.11 -23.90
N VAL A 109 13.53 -3.13 -23.25
CA VAL A 109 14.29 -4.20 -23.93
C VAL A 109 13.40 -4.93 -24.94
N ASP A 110 12.15 -5.24 -24.58
CA ASP A 110 11.23 -5.91 -25.49
C ASP A 110 10.84 -5.04 -26.70
N ILE A 111 10.62 -3.74 -26.47
CA ILE A 111 10.34 -2.79 -27.54
C ILE A 111 11.55 -2.70 -28.50
N LEU A 112 12.77 -2.61 -27.97
CA LEU A 112 13.98 -2.55 -28.79
C LEU A 112 14.16 -3.80 -29.66
N LYS A 113 13.91 -5.00 -29.12
CA LYS A 113 13.92 -6.25 -29.90
C LYS A 113 12.91 -6.22 -31.05
N ARG A 114 11.71 -5.71 -30.81
CA ARG A 114 10.67 -5.56 -31.85
C ARG A 114 11.10 -4.57 -32.93
N ILE A 115 11.69 -3.44 -32.54
CA ILE A 115 12.22 -2.44 -33.49
C ILE A 115 13.31 -3.09 -34.35
N GLN A 116 14.27 -3.78 -33.75
CA GLN A 116 15.35 -4.43 -34.48
C GLN A 116 14.82 -5.46 -35.49
N SER A 117 13.85 -6.28 -35.10
CA SER A 117 13.19 -7.23 -36.02
C SER A 117 12.54 -6.52 -37.21
N LYS A 118 11.81 -5.41 -36.97
CA LYS A 118 11.20 -4.61 -38.04
C LYS A 118 12.25 -3.97 -38.95
N VAL A 119 13.36 -3.47 -38.39
CA VAL A 119 14.46 -2.89 -39.19
C VAL A 119 15.06 -3.94 -40.14
N VAL A 120 15.29 -5.15 -39.67
CA VAL A 120 15.77 -6.27 -40.51
C VAL A 120 14.75 -6.60 -41.62
N GLN A 121 13.46 -6.67 -41.28
CA GLN A 121 12.41 -6.89 -42.28
C GLN A 121 12.40 -5.81 -43.35
N VAL A 122 12.46 -4.54 -42.98
CA VAL A 122 12.50 -3.41 -43.93
C VAL A 122 13.74 -3.48 -44.81
N ALA A 123 14.92 -3.82 -44.26
CA ALA A 123 16.14 -3.98 -45.04
C ALA A 123 15.99 -5.08 -46.11
N THR A 124 15.47 -6.25 -45.74
CA THR A 124 15.23 -7.35 -46.71
C THR A 124 14.21 -6.99 -47.78
N LEU A 125 13.15 -6.26 -47.44
CA LEU A 125 12.15 -5.80 -48.41
C LEU A 125 12.75 -4.79 -49.38
N LYS A 126 13.61 -3.89 -48.90
CA LYS A 126 14.33 -2.92 -49.74
C LYS A 126 15.24 -3.61 -50.75
N GLU A 127 15.97 -4.64 -50.34
CA GLU A 127 16.80 -5.45 -51.26
C GLU A 127 15.96 -6.14 -52.33
N LYS A 128 14.85 -6.80 -51.94
CA LYS A 128 13.94 -7.46 -52.89
C LYS A 128 13.35 -6.50 -53.93
N LEU A 129 12.94 -5.31 -53.50
CA LEU A 129 12.45 -4.27 -54.41
C LEU A 129 13.54 -3.77 -55.34
N GLY A 130 14.75 -3.52 -54.82
CA GLY A 130 15.90 -3.11 -55.63
C GLY A 130 16.26 -4.12 -56.71
N MET A 131 16.16 -5.43 -56.42
CA MET A 131 16.37 -6.48 -57.43
C MET A 131 15.27 -6.47 -58.50
N LYS A 132 13.98 -6.40 -58.11
CA LYS A 132 12.88 -6.34 -59.09
C LYS A 132 12.99 -5.14 -60.03
N HIS A 133 13.40 -3.98 -59.52
CA HIS A 133 13.53 -2.77 -60.33
C HIS A 133 14.67 -2.85 -61.37
N LYS A 134 15.74 -3.59 -61.05
CA LYS A 134 16.83 -3.87 -62.00
C LYS A 134 16.42 -4.88 -63.07
N PHE A 135 15.59 -5.87 -62.71
CA PHE A 135 15.06 -6.85 -63.67
C PHE A 135 14.09 -6.22 -64.67
N HIS A 136 13.23 -5.27 -64.26
CA HIS A 136 12.30 -4.58 -65.18
C HIS A 136 12.92 -3.45 -66.00
N ALA A 137 14.17 -3.04 -65.74
CA ALA A 137 14.86 -2.01 -66.52
C ALA A 137 15.79 -2.60 -67.60
N ALA A 138 15.88 -3.92 -67.69
CA ALA A 138 16.72 -4.65 -68.64
C ALA A 138 15.93 -5.38 -69.75
N ASP A 139 14.59 -5.29 -69.71
CA ASP A 139 13.66 -5.67 -70.77
C ASP A 139 13.19 -4.40 -71.52
#